data_AF-A0A949PGT1-F1
#
_entry.id   AF-A0A949PGT1-F1
#
_cell.length_a   1.000
_cell.length_b   1.000
_cell.length_c   1.000
_cell.angle_alpha   90.00
_cell.angle_beta   90.00
_cell.angle_gamma   90.00
#
_symmetry.space_group_name_H-M   'P 1'
#
loop_
_entity.id
_entity.type
_entity.pdbx_description
1 polymer ?
#
loop_
_entity_poly.entity_id
_entity_poly.type
_entity_poly.pdbx_seq_one_letter_code
_entity_poly.pdbx_strand_id
1 'polypeptide(L)'
;MRKADFEFLATFLKDSSGLVLTSNKEYLIESRLLPIAREAQVEDIEGLVSKMKLTRSGPLHDQITEAMTTNESFFFRDKTPFEMFEKVILPHLLK
;
A
#
# COMPACT_ATOMS: atom_id res chain seq x y z
N MET A 1 10.38 3.38 -16.38
CA MET A 1 8.91 3.38 -16.28
C MET A 1 8.32 4.39 -17.23
N ARG A 2 7.46 3.95 -18.13
CA ARG A 2 6.69 4.82 -19.03
C ARG A 2 5.63 5.59 -18.24
N LYS A 3 5.37 6.85 -18.61
CA LYS A 3 4.34 7.71 -17.99
C LYS A 3 2.96 7.03 -17.92
N ALA A 4 2.57 6.32 -18.98
CA ALA A 4 1.29 5.60 -19.02
C ALA A 4 1.21 4.42 -18.03
N ASP A 5 2.34 3.78 -17.70
CA ASP A 5 2.37 2.70 -16.71
C ASP A 5 2.30 3.27 -15.29
N PHE A 6 2.97 4.39 -15.05
CA PHE A 6 2.84 5.13 -13.78
C PHE A 6 1.39 5.60 -13.56
N GLU A 7 0.77 6.23 -14.56
CA GLU A 7 -0.61 6.72 -14.47
C GLU A 7 -1.61 5.57 -14.24
N PHE A 8 -1.40 4.44 -14.90
CA PHE A 8 -2.19 3.22 -14.66
C PHE A 8 -2.05 2.77 -13.21
N LEU A 9 -0.82 2.63 -12.70
CA LEU A 9 -0.57 2.17 -11.34
C LEU A 9 -1.11 3.16 -10.29
N ALA A 10 -0.93 4.46 -10.51
CA ALA A 10 -1.45 5.50 -9.62
C ALA A 10 -2.97 5.50 -9.57
N THR A 11 -3.63 5.29 -10.71
CA THR A 11 -5.10 5.17 -10.78
C THR A 11 -5.55 3.90 -10.06
N PHE A 12 -4.92 2.77 -10.33
CA PHE A 12 -5.22 1.50 -9.67
C PHE A 12 -5.09 1.60 -8.14
N LEU A 13 -3.99 2.13 -7.62
CA LEU A 13 -3.76 2.25 -6.18
C LEU A 13 -4.73 3.22 -5.51
N LYS A 14 -5.09 4.31 -6.21
CA LYS A 14 -6.10 5.25 -5.75
C LYS A 14 -7.47 4.57 -5.65
N ASP A 15 -7.85 3.79 -6.65
CA ASP A 15 -9.14 3.12 -6.69
C ASP A 15 -9.22 1.96 -5.69
N SER A 16 -8.12 1.24 -5.46
CA SER A 16 -8.07 0.08 -4.55
C SER A 16 -7.90 0.45 -3.08
N SER A 17 -7.16 1.53 -2.77
CA SER A 17 -6.75 1.86 -1.39
C SER A 17 -6.90 3.33 -1.00
N GLY A 18 -7.26 4.20 -1.94
CA GLY A 18 -7.25 5.66 -1.73
C GLY A 18 -5.84 6.28 -1.73
N LEU A 19 -4.78 5.49 -1.96
CA LEU A 19 -3.41 5.98 -1.99
C LEU A 19 -3.18 6.92 -3.17
N VAL A 20 -2.82 8.17 -2.89
CA VAL A 20 -2.43 9.14 -3.92
C VAL A 20 -0.93 9.07 -4.16
N LEU A 21 -0.56 8.56 -5.33
CA LEU A 21 0.82 8.46 -5.79
C LEU A 21 1.20 9.70 -6.62
N THR A 22 2.15 10.46 -6.11
CA THR A 22 2.69 11.67 -6.76
C THR A 22 3.99 11.34 -7.48
N SER A 23 4.31 12.06 -8.55
CA SER A 23 5.48 11.80 -9.41
C SER A 23 6.82 11.86 -8.68
N ASN A 24 6.92 12.59 -7.57
CA ASN A 24 8.11 12.61 -6.72
C ASN A 24 8.32 11.33 -5.87
N LYS A 25 7.42 10.35 -5.94
CA LYS A 25 7.47 9.09 -5.17
C LYS A 25 7.81 7.87 -6.03
N GLU A 26 8.39 8.06 -7.22
CA GLU A 26 8.78 6.95 -8.10
C GLU A 26 9.75 5.96 -7.43
N TYR A 27 10.67 6.44 -6.60
CA TYR A 27 11.59 5.59 -5.83
C TYR A 27 10.85 4.64 -4.86
N LEU A 28 9.67 5.03 -4.37
CA LEU A 28 8.85 4.22 -3.47
C LEU A 28 8.28 3.01 -4.20
N ILE A 29 7.89 3.21 -5.47
CA ILE A 29 7.41 2.14 -6.35
C ILE A 29 8.53 1.14 -6.57
N GLU A 30 9.75 1.61 -6.89
CA GLU A 30 10.89 0.72 -7.11
C GLU A 30 11.23 -0.11 -5.87
N SER A 31 11.40 0.55 -4.72
CA SER A 31 11.74 -0.15 -3.48
C SER A 31 10.71 -1.21 -3.06
N ARG A 32 9.41 -0.94 -3.25
CA ARG A 32 8.32 -1.80 -2.76
C ARG A 32 7.85 -2.85 -3.78
N LEU A 33 7.91 -2.55 -5.08
CA LEU A 33 7.37 -3.44 -6.12
C LEU A 33 8.42 -4.30 -6.81
N LEU A 34 9.72 -3.98 -6.75
CA LEU A 34 10.77 -4.87 -7.27
C LEU A 34 10.81 -6.26 -6.61
N PRO A 35 10.57 -6.42 -5.30
CA PRO A 35 10.41 -7.74 -4.69
C PRO A 35 9.23 -8.53 -5.30
N ILE A 36 8.07 -7.88 -5.47
CA ILE A 36 6.87 -8.49 -6.06
C ILE A 36 7.10 -8.85 -7.53
N ALA A 37 7.78 -7.99 -8.30
CA ALA A 37 8.15 -8.27 -9.68
C ALA A 37 8.95 -9.58 -9.80
N ARG A 38 9.94 -9.77 -8.90
CA ARG A 38 10.74 -11.00 -8.84
C ARG A 38 9.90 -12.23 -8.48
N GLU A 39 9.02 -12.13 -7.49
CA GLU A 39 8.09 -13.21 -7.12
C GLU A 39 7.12 -13.56 -8.26
N ALA A 40 6.67 -12.54 -9.01
CA ALA A 40 5.79 -12.69 -10.15
C ALA A 40 6.52 -13.14 -11.44
N GLN A 41 7.83 -13.41 -11.37
CA GLN A 41 8.69 -13.83 -12.49
C GLN A 41 8.70 -12.84 -13.67
N VAL A 42 8.73 -11.54 -13.37
CA VAL A 42 8.90 -10.47 -14.36
C VAL A 42 10.18 -9.68 -14.07
N GLU A 43 10.85 -9.21 -15.11
CA GLU A 43 12.18 -8.59 -15.00
C GLU A 43 12.15 -7.21 -14.33
N ASP A 44 11.06 -6.46 -14.54
CA ASP A 44 10.93 -5.09 -14.08
C ASP A 44 9.48 -4.72 -13.75
N ILE A 45 9.29 -3.47 -13.33
CA ILE A 45 7.98 -2.90 -12.98
C ILE A 45 7.10 -2.72 -14.22
N GLU A 46 7.68 -2.52 -15.40
CA GLU A 46 6.91 -2.40 -16.64
C GLU A 46 6.28 -3.74 -17.03
N GLY A 47 7.00 -4.84 -16.84
CA GLY A 47 6.52 -6.21 -16.94
C GLY A 47 5.46 -6.52 -15.89
N LEU A 48 5.65 -6.05 -14.65
CA LEU A 48 4.64 -6.16 -13.59
C LEU A 48 3.33 -5.46 -13.96
N VAL A 49 3.40 -4.21 -14.41
CA VAL A 49 2.23 -3.44 -14.86
C VAL A 49 1.58 -4.07 -16.08
N SER A 50 2.37 -4.61 -17.01
CA SER A 50 1.84 -5.33 -18.17
C SER A 50 1.06 -6.58 -17.74
N LYS A 51 1.58 -7.33 -16.76
CA LYS A 51 0.89 -8.50 -16.18
C LYS A 51 -0.39 -8.11 -15.45
N MET A 52 -0.38 -6.99 -14.72
CA MET A 52 -1.60 -6.42 -14.12
C MET A 52 -2.63 -6.13 -15.21
N LYS A 53 -2.27 -5.44 -16.30
CA LYS A 53 -3.22 -5.10 -17.37
C LYS A 53 -3.89 -6.30 -18.04
N LEU A 54 -3.26 -7.48 -18.01
CA LEU A 54 -3.84 -8.73 -18.55
C LEU A 54 -4.93 -9.34 -17.64
N THR A 55 -5.01 -8.92 -16.38
CA THR A 55 -5.93 -9.50 -15.38
C THR A 55 -6.71 -8.39 -14.68
N ARG A 56 -8.03 -8.51 -14.53
CA ARG A 56 -8.82 -7.41 -13.92
C ARG A 56 -8.68 -7.32 -12.40
N SER A 57 -8.35 -8.42 -11.74
CA SER A 57 -8.26 -8.53 -10.27
C SER A 57 -7.52 -9.82 -9.90
N GLY A 58 -7.16 -9.98 -8.62
CA GLY A 58 -6.63 -11.22 -8.07
C GLY A 58 -5.39 -11.01 -7.20
N PRO A 59 -4.70 -12.10 -6.80
CA PRO A 59 -3.66 -12.07 -5.77
C PRO A 59 -2.53 -11.08 -6.04
N LEU A 60 -2.17 -10.87 -7.31
CA LEU A 60 -1.15 -9.90 -7.70
C LEU A 60 -1.56 -8.46 -7.36
N HIS A 61 -2.83 -8.11 -7.56
CA HIS A 61 -3.35 -6.78 -7.27
C HIS A 61 -3.40 -6.53 -5.76
N ASP A 62 -3.78 -7.54 -4.99
CA ASP A 62 -3.81 -7.48 -3.53
C ASP A 62 -2.41 -7.29 -2.96
N GLN A 63 -1.43 -8.08 -3.44
CA GLN A 63 -0.02 -7.97 -3.04
C GLN A 63 0.57 -6.59 -3.35
N ILE A 64 0.28 -6.04 -4.55
CA ILE A 64 0.75 -4.71 -4.94
C ILE A 64 0.12 -3.63 -4.07
N THR A 65 -1.18 -3.74 -3.79
CA THR A 65 -1.88 -2.80 -2.91
C THR A 65 -1.28 -2.84 -1.51
N GLU A 66 -1.12 -4.03 -0.92
CA GLU A 66 -0.53 -4.24 0.40
C GLU A 66 0.88 -3.63 0.48
N ALA A 67 1.77 -3.97 -0.45
CA ALA A 67 3.14 -3.45 -0.44
C ALA A 67 3.21 -1.92 -0.58
N MET A 68 2.27 -1.31 -1.30
CA MET A 68 2.23 0.14 -1.48
C MET A 68 1.59 0.90 -0.31
N THR A 69 0.88 0.21 0.58
CA THR A 69 0.37 0.80 1.83
C THR A 69 1.45 0.87 2.91
N THR A 70 1.29 1.76 3.89
CA THR A 70 2.22 1.87 5.02
C THR A 70 1.67 1.05 6.18
N ASN A 71 2.16 -0.17 6.33
CA ASN A 71 1.69 -1.13 7.35
C ASN A 71 2.56 -1.19 8.61
N GLU A 72 3.46 -0.21 8.78
CA GLU A 72 4.28 -0.09 9.99
C GLU A 72 3.40 0.29 11.18
N SER A 73 3.33 -0.60 12.17
CA SER A 73 2.63 -0.41 13.43
C SER A 73 3.43 -1.01 14.58
N PHE A 74 3.13 -0.60 15.81
CA PHE A 74 3.77 -1.10 17.02
C PHE A 74 2.78 -1.09 18.19
N PHE A 75 3.02 -1.97 19.16
CA PHE A 75 2.20 -2.04 20.36
C PHE A 75 2.23 -0.71 21.11
N PHE A 76 1.04 -0.25 21.52
CA PHE A 76 0.86 1.04 22.19
C PHE A 76 1.35 2.26 21.38
N ARG A 77 1.19 2.21 20.04
CA ARG A 77 1.50 3.33 19.16
C ARG A 77 0.76 4.59 19.57
N ASP A 78 1.53 5.64 19.83
CA ASP A 78 1.06 6.89 20.42
C ASP A 78 0.41 6.64 21.79
N LYS A 79 1.22 6.72 22.85
CA LYS A 79 0.80 6.35 24.23
C LYS A 79 -0.45 7.08 24.71
N THR A 80 -0.65 8.32 24.27
CA THR A 80 -1.74 9.22 24.68
C THR A 80 -3.14 8.59 24.49
N PRO A 81 -3.52 8.06 23.30
CA PRO A 81 -4.76 7.30 23.11
C PRO A 81 -5.02 6.22 24.18
N PHE A 82 -3.99 5.46 24.56
CA PHE A 82 -4.12 4.39 25.55
C PHE A 82 -4.29 4.93 26.97
N GLU A 83 -3.59 6.00 27.33
CA GLU A 83 -3.82 6.67 28.62
C GLU A 83 -5.21 7.29 28.71
N MET A 84 -5.73 7.87 27.62
CA MET A 84 -7.10 8.36 27.55
C MET A 84 -8.11 7.23 27.70
N PHE A 85 -7.85 6.10 27.05
CA PHE A 85 -8.69 4.91 27.18
C PHE A 85 -8.76 4.44 28.64
N GLU A 86 -7.62 4.28 29.32
CA GLU A 86 -7.55 3.80 30.70
C GLU A 86 -8.15 4.79 31.71
N LYS A 87 -7.80 6.07 31.61
CA LYS A 87 -8.15 7.08 32.64
C LYS A 87 -9.51 7.72 32.44
N VAL A 88 -10.02 7.76 31.20
CA VAL A 88 -11.24 8.48 30.85
C VAL A 88 -12.30 7.52 30.31
N ILE A 89 -12.03 6.81 29.22
CA ILE A 89 -13.07 6.05 28.51
C ILE A 89 -13.53 4.86 29.34
N LEU A 90 -12.60 4.05 29.84
CA LEU A 90 -12.90 2.81 30.56
C LEU A 90 -13.72 3.06 31.85
N PRO A 91 -13.39 4.05 32.71
CA PRO A 91 -14.22 4.39 33.87
C PRO A 91 -15.65 4.86 33.54
N HIS A 92 -15.88 5.45 32.36
CA HIS A 92 -17.22 5.85 31.94
C HIS A 92 -18.04 4.66 31.41
N LEU A 93 -17.40 3.65 30.83
CA LEU A 93 -18.06 2.44 30.33
C LEU A 93 -18.43 1.43 31.42
N LEU A 94 -17.73 1.48 32.57
CA LEU A 94 -17.95 0.56 33.70
C LEU A 94 -18.94 1.08 34.75
N LYS A 95 -19.57 2.23 34.50
CA LYS A 95 -20.67 2.77 35.32
C LYS A 95 -22.02 2.30 34.77
#